data_AF-A0A832JFR1-F1
#
_entry.id   AF-A0A832JFR1-F1
#
_cell.length_a   1.000
_cell.length_b   1.000
_cell.length_c   1.000
_cell.angle_alpha   90.00
_cell.angle_beta   90.00
_cell.angle_gamma   90.00
#
_symmetry.space_group_name_H-M   'P 1'
#
loop_
_entity.id
_entity.type
_entity.pdbx_description
1 polymer ?
#
loop_
_entity_poly.entity_id
_entity_poly.type
_entity_poly.pdbx_seq_one_letter_code
_entity_poly.pdbx_strand_id
1 'polypeptide(L)'
;MRLLGVCLGLWSVLGLRGWAEEVRYTFDASTEGWMSLDPEARVQQVTGTESVKEGVGALEFRYTLRAGALPVVGTLGLRPPQGFRGIDLWVRTSQDTTLALVVSEGDGSTYNFPFFVFAQRWTRVQARLEEFLLGDNQVDENQRLDAEQVETLGLLDVAFFLAQLGQQPLPQPQRILWLDAVRLTDQALPSRCPERILPDGRAILWLGPSVEGPLFWVPVMGQVRMQAEKEQPVLHWRYRVTPQQPLSLLLFPAPPSLQGARGFRLRVRCPHTTVLGLALEEKGTKGTYGAQIQVQGSPHWQEFTLPWEAFLPDPNKPDPDGKLDLAQVGVIFLADAAGGLQAFGEHELWIAEVAVER
;
A
#
# COMPACT_ATOMS: atom_id res chain seq x y z
N MET A 1 19.91 -2.56 5.04
CA MET A 1 19.43 -2.04 3.74
C MET A 1 19.35 -0.53 3.89
N ARG A 2 20.23 0.23 3.24
CA ARG A 2 20.36 1.69 3.44
C ARG A 2 19.47 2.42 2.42
N LEU A 3 18.31 2.90 2.84
CA LEU A 3 17.49 3.81 2.04
C LEU A 3 18.15 5.20 2.07
N LEU A 4 18.45 5.74 0.88
CA LEU A 4 19.06 7.06 0.71
C LEU A 4 18.10 8.15 1.19
N GLY A 5 18.53 8.93 2.19
CA GLY A 5 18.02 10.28 2.42
C GLY A 5 18.54 11.19 1.31
N VAL A 6 17.66 11.63 0.42
CA VAL A 6 17.97 12.65 -0.59
C VAL A 6 17.69 14.01 0.03
N CYS A 7 18.74 14.73 0.41
CA CYS A 7 18.63 16.12 0.86
C CYS A 7 18.30 17.03 -0.32
N LEU A 8 17.09 17.60 -0.35
CA LEU A 8 16.71 18.66 -1.28
C LEU A 8 16.95 20.03 -0.62
N GLY A 9 17.73 20.87 -1.29
CA GLY A 9 18.10 22.21 -0.82
C GLY A 9 16.97 23.24 -0.96
N LEU A 10 16.84 24.06 0.08
CA LEU A 10 15.86 25.11 0.31
C LEU A 10 15.69 26.12 -0.85
N TRP A 11 14.44 26.30 -1.29
CA TRP A 11 13.96 27.50 -1.96
C TRP A 11 12.76 28.04 -1.18
N SER A 12 12.93 29.17 -0.49
CA SER A 12 11.83 29.86 0.19
C SER A 12 11.38 31.07 -0.64
N VAL A 13 10.18 30.97 -1.22
CA VAL A 13 9.46 32.12 -1.79
C VAL A 13 8.43 32.61 -0.77
N LEU A 14 8.63 33.84 -0.30
CA LEU A 14 7.71 34.58 0.55
C LEU A 14 6.51 35.06 -0.28
N GLY A 15 5.36 34.44 -0.03
CA GLY A 15 4.05 34.94 -0.41
C GLY A 15 3.10 34.80 0.77
N LEU A 16 2.67 35.95 1.32
CA LEU A 16 1.53 36.04 2.23
C LEU A 16 0.26 35.97 1.38
N ARG A 17 -0.37 34.80 1.31
CA ARG A 17 -1.76 34.63 0.85
C ARG A 17 -2.65 34.34 2.05
N GLY A 18 -3.86 34.87 2.01
CA GLY A 18 -4.85 34.78 3.08
C GLY A 18 -5.26 33.34 3.39
N TRP A 19 -5.79 33.20 4.62
CA TRP A 19 -6.46 32.08 5.26
C TRP A 19 -7.02 31.01 4.30
N ALA A 20 -6.57 29.78 4.56
CA ALA A 20 -6.58 28.54 3.76
C ALA A 20 -7.76 28.32 2.78
N GLU A 21 -7.47 28.48 1.50
CA GLU A 21 -8.18 27.77 0.42
C GLU A 21 -7.83 26.26 0.50
N GLU A 22 -8.79 25.40 0.18
CA GLU A 22 -8.56 23.97 -0.06
C GLU A 22 -7.37 23.81 -1.03
N VAL A 23 -6.33 23.08 -0.64
CA VAL A 23 -5.24 22.78 -1.58
C VAL A 23 -5.74 21.68 -2.51
N ARG A 24 -6.03 22.08 -3.74
CA ARG A 24 -6.56 21.22 -4.79
C ARG A 24 -5.71 21.32 -6.04
N TYR A 25 -5.37 20.15 -6.59
CA TYR A 25 -4.76 20.04 -7.90
C TYR A 25 -5.74 19.42 -8.90
N THR A 26 -6.06 20.17 -9.96
CA THR A 26 -7.01 19.75 -11.01
C THR A 26 -6.32 19.34 -12.29
N PHE A 27 -5.15 19.94 -12.56
CA PHE A 27 -4.42 19.78 -13.81
C PHE A 27 -5.23 20.19 -15.05
N ASP A 28 -6.23 21.08 -14.90
CA ASP A 28 -7.07 21.54 -16.01
C ASP A 28 -6.33 22.49 -16.97
N ALA A 29 -5.27 23.16 -16.49
CA ALA A 29 -4.51 24.14 -17.28
C ALA A 29 -2.99 23.89 -17.36
N SER A 30 -2.43 23.05 -16.48
CA SER A 30 -0.99 22.75 -16.46
C SER A 30 -0.68 21.54 -15.56
N THR A 31 0.61 21.28 -15.27
CA THR A 31 1.04 20.32 -14.25
C THR A 31 1.01 20.87 -12.82
N GLU A 32 0.66 22.16 -12.65
CA GLU A 32 0.46 22.81 -11.35
C GLU A 32 1.65 22.64 -10.38
N GLY A 33 2.88 22.68 -10.93
CA GLY A 33 4.12 22.58 -10.15
C GLY A 33 4.60 21.16 -9.88
N TRP A 34 3.87 20.14 -10.29
CA TRP A 34 4.32 18.76 -10.18
C TRP A 34 5.46 18.46 -11.15
N MET A 35 6.46 17.74 -10.66
CA MET A 35 7.70 17.41 -11.33
C MET A 35 8.17 15.99 -11.00
N SER A 36 9.15 15.50 -11.76
CA SER A 36 9.76 14.19 -11.54
C SER A 36 11.16 14.32 -10.95
N LEU A 37 11.54 13.38 -10.08
CA LEU A 37 12.93 13.22 -9.63
C LEU A 37 13.78 12.38 -10.59
N ASP A 38 13.15 11.62 -11.49
CA ASP A 38 13.82 10.95 -12.61
C ASP A 38 14.02 11.93 -13.76
N PRO A 39 15.28 12.26 -14.15
CA PRO A 39 15.57 13.21 -15.22
C PRO A 39 15.21 12.73 -16.63
N GLU A 40 15.00 11.43 -16.84
CA GLU A 40 14.55 10.89 -18.14
C GLU A 40 13.03 10.70 -18.21
N ALA A 41 12.33 10.87 -17.10
CA ALA A 41 10.89 10.79 -17.07
C ALA A 41 10.26 12.11 -17.54
N ARG A 42 9.02 12.02 -18.02
CA ARG A 42 8.26 13.16 -18.54
C ARG A 42 7.00 13.36 -17.73
N VAL A 43 6.82 14.57 -17.23
CA VAL A 43 5.57 15.03 -16.60
C VAL A 43 4.91 16.03 -17.53
N GLN A 44 3.64 15.82 -17.85
CA GLN A 44 2.89 16.73 -18.70
C GLN A 44 1.41 16.71 -18.36
N GLN A 45 0.71 17.79 -18.73
CA GLN A 45 -0.74 17.78 -18.74
C GLN A 45 -1.24 16.99 -19.96
N VAL A 46 -2.29 16.21 -19.78
CA VAL A 46 -3.02 15.55 -20.86
C VAL A 46 -4.50 15.91 -20.81
N THR A 47 -5.14 15.85 -21.97
CA THR A 47 -6.59 16.03 -22.13
C THR A 47 -7.16 14.82 -22.87
N GLY A 48 -8.44 14.53 -22.68
CA GLY A 48 -9.13 13.42 -23.33
C GLY A 48 -9.88 12.52 -22.35
N THR A 49 -11.00 11.95 -22.79
CA THR A 49 -11.96 11.23 -21.94
C THR A 49 -11.41 9.98 -21.29
N GLU A 50 -10.38 9.36 -21.86
CA GLU A 50 -9.72 8.21 -21.22
C GLU A 50 -8.71 8.68 -20.16
N SER A 51 -7.96 9.75 -20.45
CA SER A 51 -6.85 10.21 -19.61
C SER A 51 -7.26 11.14 -18.47
N VAL A 52 -8.53 11.54 -18.41
CA VAL A 52 -9.07 12.49 -17.43
C VAL A 52 -10.18 11.82 -16.62
N LYS A 53 -10.17 12.03 -15.30
CA LYS A 53 -11.19 11.50 -14.38
C LYS A 53 -12.23 12.54 -14.01
N GLU A 54 -11.81 13.76 -13.72
CA GLU A 54 -12.64 14.92 -13.39
C GLU A 54 -12.16 16.14 -14.20
N GLY A 55 -13.06 17.08 -14.53
CA GLY A 55 -12.66 18.29 -15.26
C GLY A 55 -12.28 18.04 -16.73
N VAL A 56 -11.25 18.74 -17.21
CA VAL A 56 -10.80 18.72 -18.62
C VAL A 56 -9.36 18.28 -18.80
N GLY A 57 -8.57 18.20 -17.73
CA GLY A 57 -7.17 17.78 -17.78
C GLY A 57 -6.78 16.85 -16.64
N ALA A 58 -5.65 16.16 -16.82
CA ALA A 58 -5.02 15.33 -15.80
C ALA A 58 -3.49 15.43 -15.95
N LEU A 59 -2.77 15.07 -14.90
CA LEU A 59 -1.32 14.93 -14.96
C LEU A 59 -0.95 13.55 -15.50
N GLU A 60 -0.06 13.50 -16.47
CA GLU A 60 0.55 12.28 -16.98
C GLU A 60 2.05 12.24 -16.64
N PHE A 61 2.48 11.15 -16.04
CA PHE A 61 3.86 10.83 -15.71
C PHE A 61 4.32 9.59 -16.49
N ARG A 62 5.24 9.78 -17.44
CA ARG A 62 5.82 8.71 -18.25
C ARG A 62 7.24 8.42 -17.78
N TYR A 63 7.54 7.17 -17.45
CA TYR A 63 8.82 6.76 -16.89
C TYR A 63 9.18 5.31 -17.27
N THR A 64 10.41 4.92 -17.00
CA THR A 64 10.92 3.58 -17.23
C THR A 64 11.60 3.08 -15.96
N LEU A 65 11.20 1.92 -15.46
CA LEU A 65 11.92 1.26 -14.38
C LEU A 65 13.28 0.81 -14.90
N ARG A 66 14.35 1.39 -14.36
CA ARG A 66 15.76 1.07 -14.68
C ARG A 66 16.64 1.30 -13.47
N ALA A 67 17.80 0.66 -13.43
CA ALA A 67 18.74 0.83 -12.33
C ALA A 67 19.13 2.31 -12.16
N GLY A 68 19.11 2.80 -10.92
CA GLY A 68 19.47 4.18 -10.59
C GLY A 68 18.39 5.24 -10.83
N ALA A 69 17.25 4.90 -11.45
CA ALA A 69 16.14 5.83 -11.65
C ALA A 69 15.16 5.80 -10.47
N LEU A 70 14.71 6.96 -9.98
CA LEU A 70 13.68 7.06 -8.95
C LEU A 70 12.35 7.47 -9.60
N PRO A 71 11.41 6.54 -9.85
CA PRO A 71 10.14 6.85 -10.52
C PRO A 71 9.17 7.54 -9.56
N VAL A 72 9.48 8.79 -9.22
CA VAL A 72 8.70 9.65 -8.34
C VAL A 72 8.18 10.84 -9.12
N VAL A 73 6.89 11.11 -9.00
CA VAL A 73 6.26 12.37 -9.43
C VAL A 73 5.63 13.05 -8.23
N GLY A 74 5.90 14.33 -8.02
CA GLY A 74 5.50 15.03 -6.81
C GLY A 74 5.59 16.54 -6.91
N THR A 75 5.15 17.20 -5.85
CA THR A 75 5.20 18.65 -5.68
C THR A 75 5.87 19.01 -4.34
N LEU A 76 6.43 20.20 -4.28
CA LEU A 76 7.22 20.71 -3.15
C LEU A 76 6.61 22.02 -2.62
N GLY A 77 6.97 22.39 -1.39
CA GLY A 77 6.55 23.63 -0.78
C GLY A 77 5.04 23.67 -0.48
N LEU A 78 4.48 22.52 -0.14
CA LEU A 78 3.09 22.42 0.28
C LEU A 78 2.83 23.28 1.52
N ARG A 79 1.61 23.80 1.58
CA ARG A 79 1.06 24.47 2.76
C ARG A 79 -0.33 23.89 2.99
N PRO A 80 -0.42 22.76 3.70
CA PRO A 80 -1.70 22.12 3.96
C PRO A 80 -2.69 23.09 4.64
N PRO A 81 -4.00 22.94 4.39
CA PRO A 81 -5.00 23.75 5.07
C PRO A 81 -5.00 23.46 6.57
N GLN A 82 -5.47 24.41 7.37
CA GLN A 82 -5.65 24.20 8.81
C GLN A 82 -6.57 22.98 9.04
N GLY A 83 -6.14 22.09 9.94
CA GLY A 83 -6.92 20.89 10.25
C GLY A 83 -6.85 19.79 9.19
N PHE A 84 -5.88 19.85 8.26
CA PHE A 84 -5.59 18.77 7.30
C PHE A 84 -5.56 17.38 7.97
N ARG A 85 -6.42 16.48 7.48
CA ARG A 85 -6.61 15.12 8.03
C ARG A 85 -6.30 14.00 7.04
N GLY A 86 -6.23 14.32 5.75
CA GLY A 86 -5.94 13.31 4.75
C GLY A 86 -5.93 13.81 3.32
N ILE A 87 -5.58 12.91 2.42
CA ILE A 87 -5.38 13.16 1.00
C ILE A 87 -6.36 12.30 0.21
N ASP A 88 -7.10 12.92 -0.72
CA ASP A 88 -8.00 12.25 -1.66
C ASP A 88 -7.50 12.51 -3.08
N LEU A 89 -7.34 11.47 -3.88
CA LEU A 89 -6.87 11.60 -5.26
C LEU A 89 -7.43 10.48 -6.14
N TRP A 90 -7.40 10.70 -7.45
CA TRP A 90 -7.59 9.67 -8.44
C TRP A 90 -6.27 9.31 -9.11
N VAL A 91 -6.02 8.02 -9.26
CA VAL A 91 -4.83 7.52 -9.96
C VAL A 91 -5.21 6.42 -10.94
N ARG A 92 -4.53 6.39 -12.09
CA ARG A 92 -4.62 5.32 -13.09
C ARG A 92 -3.20 4.99 -13.54
N THR A 93 -2.93 3.72 -13.84
CA THR A 93 -1.61 3.28 -14.32
C THR A 93 -1.73 2.51 -15.62
N SER A 94 -0.68 2.48 -16.44
CA SER A 94 -0.68 1.71 -17.68
C SER A 94 -0.51 0.21 -17.47
N GLN A 95 0.05 -0.17 -16.32
CA GLN A 95 0.32 -1.54 -15.88
C GLN A 95 -0.10 -1.71 -14.42
N ASP A 96 -0.37 -2.96 -14.04
CA ASP A 96 -0.58 -3.34 -12.65
C ASP A 96 0.68 -2.99 -11.85
N THR A 97 0.53 -2.21 -10.79
CA THR A 97 1.68 -1.85 -9.96
C THR A 97 1.30 -1.48 -8.54
N THR A 98 2.30 -1.52 -7.66
CA THR A 98 2.21 -0.99 -6.31
C THR A 98 2.77 0.42 -6.30
N LEU A 99 1.96 1.37 -5.88
CA LEU A 99 2.38 2.74 -5.63
C LEU A 99 2.49 2.98 -4.13
N ALA A 100 3.28 3.98 -3.76
CA ALA A 100 3.24 4.59 -2.45
C ALA A 100 2.94 6.08 -2.61
N LEU A 101 1.96 6.58 -1.87
CA LEU A 101 1.84 8.00 -1.61
C LEU A 101 2.90 8.36 -0.57
N VAL A 102 3.81 9.25 -0.94
CA VAL A 102 4.93 9.67 -0.12
C VAL A 102 4.71 11.11 0.30
N VAL A 103 4.85 11.35 1.58
CA VAL A 103 4.81 12.68 2.19
C VAL A 103 6.11 12.88 2.95
N SER A 104 6.69 14.07 2.89
CA SER A 104 7.80 14.44 3.78
C SER A 104 7.50 15.71 4.55
N GLU A 105 8.05 15.76 5.76
CA GLU A 105 8.01 16.92 6.62
C GLU A 105 9.24 17.81 6.40
N GLY A 106 9.19 19.05 6.91
CA GLY A 106 10.30 20.01 6.80
C GLY A 106 11.56 19.60 7.56
N ASP A 107 11.45 18.67 8.51
CA ASP A 107 12.60 18.07 9.20
C ASP A 107 13.29 16.95 8.38
N GLY A 108 12.69 16.56 7.24
CA GLY A 108 13.16 15.52 6.34
C GLY A 108 12.63 14.12 6.65
N SER A 109 11.79 13.95 7.67
CA SER A 109 11.09 12.69 7.94
C SER A 109 10.20 12.35 6.75
N THR A 110 10.03 11.05 6.46
CA THR A 110 9.26 10.60 5.30
C THR A 110 8.25 9.55 5.71
N TYR A 111 7.07 9.64 5.12
CA TYR A 111 5.91 8.84 5.45
C TYR A 111 5.31 8.24 4.18
N ASN A 112 4.92 6.98 4.25
CA ASN A 112 4.49 6.21 3.10
C ASN A 112 3.12 5.60 3.33
N PHE A 113 2.26 5.67 2.32
CA PHE A 113 0.98 4.99 2.28
C PHE A 113 0.96 4.08 1.03
N PRO A 114 1.35 2.80 1.15
CA PRO A 114 1.42 1.87 0.03
C PRO A 114 0.03 1.34 -0.35
N PHE A 115 -0.20 1.19 -1.65
CA PHE A 115 -1.42 0.62 -2.21
C PHE A 115 -1.20 0.09 -3.63
N PHE A 116 -2.06 -0.84 -4.05
CA PHE A 116 -2.00 -1.47 -5.37
C PHE A 116 -3.03 -0.87 -6.33
N VAL A 117 -2.61 -0.64 -7.57
CA VAL A 117 -3.43 -0.08 -8.65
C VAL A 117 -3.47 -1.05 -9.82
N PHE A 118 -4.69 -1.36 -10.26
CA PHE A 118 -4.92 -2.15 -11.47
C PHE A 118 -4.73 -1.30 -12.72
N ALA A 119 -4.10 -1.89 -13.73
CA ALA A 119 -3.87 -1.28 -15.02
C ALA A 119 -5.17 -0.74 -15.62
N GLN A 120 -5.06 0.43 -16.23
CA GLN A 120 -6.10 1.05 -17.05
C GLN A 120 -7.40 1.38 -16.28
N ARG A 121 -7.39 1.34 -14.95
CA ARG A 121 -8.55 1.69 -14.11
C ARG A 121 -8.26 2.90 -13.23
N TRP A 122 -9.14 3.89 -13.29
CA TRP A 122 -9.15 4.97 -12.30
C TRP A 122 -9.53 4.42 -10.92
N THR A 123 -8.64 4.66 -9.97
CA THR A 123 -8.75 4.22 -8.58
C THR A 123 -8.72 5.45 -7.69
N ARG A 124 -9.76 5.63 -6.87
CA ARG A 124 -9.78 6.69 -5.86
C ARG A 124 -8.98 6.22 -4.65
N VAL A 125 -8.04 7.03 -4.20
CA VAL A 125 -7.20 6.76 -3.03
C VAL A 125 -7.54 7.80 -1.97
N GLN A 126 -7.98 7.33 -0.81
CA GLN A 126 -8.32 8.16 0.33
C GLN A 126 -7.39 7.76 1.48
N ALA A 127 -6.38 8.58 1.75
CA ALA A 127 -5.32 8.30 2.71
C ALA A 127 -5.46 9.21 3.92
N ARG A 128 -5.76 8.64 5.09
CA ARG A 128 -5.77 9.37 6.37
C ARG A 128 -4.33 9.54 6.84
N LEU A 129 -3.97 10.70 7.41
CA LEU A 129 -2.59 10.94 7.86
C LEU A 129 -2.13 9.94 8.93
N GLU A 130 -3.03 9.52 9.81
CA GLU A 130 -2.75 8.51 10.85
C GLU A 130 -2.41 7.11 10.28
N GLU A 131 -2.73 6.83 9.02
CA GLU A 131 -2.48 5.54 8.38
C GLU A 131 -1.15 5.50 7.59
N PHE A 132 -0.44 6.63 7.53
CA PHE A 132 0.89 6.70 6.95
C PHE A 132 1.94 6.03 7.84
N LEU A 133 2.92 5.43 7.19
CA LEU A 133 3.99 4.70 7.83
C LEU A 133 5.29 5.50 7.72
N LEU A 134 5.85 5.90 8.86
CA LEU A 134 7.23 6.42 8.91
C LEU A 134 8.17 5.46 8.17
N GLY A 135 8.97 6.02 7.25
CA GLY A 135 9.94 5.30 6.44
C GLY A 135 11.02 4.63 7.28
N ASP A 136 11.63 3.58 6.72
CA ASP A 136 12.67 2.84 7.45
C ASP A 136 13.89 3.72 7.77
N ASN A 137 14.44 3.54 8.97
CA ASN A 137 15.59 4.29 9.51
C ASN A 137 15.36 5.79 9.69
N GLN A 138 14.11 6.26 9.64
CA GLN A 138 13.77 7.61 10.04
C GLN A 138 13.53 7.65 11.55
N VAL A 139 13.88 8.77 12.17
CA VAL A 139 13.57 9.07 13.56
C VAL A 139 12.70 10.31 13.54
N ASP A 140 11.47 10.15 14.00
CA ASP A 140 10.53 11.23 14.22
C ASP A 140 10.23 11.33 15.73
N GLU A 141 9.91 12.52 16.21
CA GLU A 141 9.70 12.78 17.64
C GLU A 141 8.56 11.97 18.25
N ASN A 142 7.52 11.67 17.46
CA ASN A 142 6.29 11.06 17.94
C ASN A 142 5.84 9.84 17.10
N GLN A 143 6.59 9.51 16.04
CA GLN A 143 6.35 8.49 15.03
C GLN A 143 5.04 8.67 14.25
N ARG A 144 4.56 9.90 14.11
CA ARG A 144 3.31 10.25 13.43
C ARG A 144 3.53 11.44 12.52
N LEU A 145 2.82 11.40 11.39
CA LEU A 145 2.83 12.48 10.42
C LEU A 145 2.19 13.75 11.01
N ASP A 146 2.99 14.78 11.16
CA ASP A 146 2.60 16.11 11.61
C ASP A 146 2.03 16.91 10.43
N ALA A 147 0.71 17.07 10.41
CA ALA A 147 -0.03 17.73 9.34
C ALA A 147 0.48 19.14 8.99
N GLU A 148 0.98 19.88 9.98
CA GLU A 148 1.47 21.26 9.82
C GLU A 148 2.89 21.32 9.23
N GLN A 149 3.64 20.23 9.29
CA GLN A 149 5.02 20.14 8.80
C GLN A 149 5.12 19.58 7.39
N VAL A 150 4.02 19.12 6.79
CA VAL A 150 4.02 18.51 5.45
C VAL A 150 4.45 19.52 4.39
N GLU A 151 5.59 19.26 3.76
CA GLU A 151 6.19 20.11 2.73
C GLU A 151 6.16 19.48 1.34
N THR A 152 6.14 18.15 1.25
CA THR A 152 6.16 17.45 -0.04
C THR A 152 5.08 16.39 -0.13
N LEU A 153 4.60 16.18 -1.35
CA LEU A 153 3.68 15.09 -1.70
C LEU A 153 4.11 14.50 -3.03
N GLY A 154 4.18 13.18 -3.11
CA GLY A 154 4.46 12.50 -4.35
C GLY A 154 3.92 11.09 -4.41
N LEU A 155 3.96 10.52 -5.62
CA LEU A 155 3.69 9.11 -5.89
C LEU A 155 4.98 8.44 -6.35
N LEU A 156 5.30 7.32 -5.71
CA LEU A 156 6.45 6.47 -6.01
C LEU A 156 5.98 5.11 -6.52
N ASP A 157 6.52 4.64 -7.64
CA ASP A 157 6.30 3.26 -8.10
C ASP A 157 7.25 2.29 -7.37
N VAL A 158 6.68 1.52 -6.43
CA VAL A 158 7.40 0.59 -5.55
C VAL A 158 7.96 -0.62 -6.31
N ALA A 159 7.44 -0.91 -7.51
CA ALA A 159 7.98 -1.97 -8.37
C ALA A 159 9.46 -1.76 -8.71
N PHE A 160 9.95 -0.52 -8.65
CA PHE A 160 11.38 -0.22 -8.73
C PHE A 160 12.22 -0.98 -7.69
N PHE A 161 11.81 -0.97 -6.42
CA PHE A 161 12.55 -1.66 -5.36
C PHE A 161 12.50 -3.17 -5.53
N LEU A 162 11.35 -3.72 -5.92
CA LEU A 162 11.22 -5.15 -6.23
C LEU A 162 12.18 -5.56 -7.35
N ALA A 163 12.29 -4.73 -8.38
CA ALA A 163 13.22 -4.96 -9.47
C ALA A 163 14.70 -4.88 -9.02
N GLN A 164 15.05 -3.93 -8.12
CA GLN A 164 16.39 -3.85 -7.53
C GLN A 164 16.76 -5.07 -6.68
N LEU A 165 15.78 -5.66 -6.00
CA LEU A 165 15.96 -6.91 -5.23
C LEU A 165 16.05 -8.15 -6.13
N GLY A 166 16.18 -7.97 -7.45
CA GLY A 166 16.27 -9.06 -8.43
C GLY A 166 14.97 -9.82 -8.63
N GLN A 167 13.84 -9.32 -8.09
CA GLN A 167 12.55 -10.00 -8.20
C GLN A 167 11.85 -9.71 -9.54
N GLN A 168 12.32 -8.69 -10.28
CA GLN A 168 11.84 -8.37 -11.62
C GLN A 168 12.99 -7.95 -12.54
N PRO A 169 12.92 -8.27 -13.84
CA PRO A 169 13.94 -7.84 -14.80
C PRO A 169 13.92 -6.32 -15.00
N LEU A 170 15.09 -5.75 -15.28
CA LEU A 170 15.30 -4.35 -15.69
C LEU A 170 16.09 -4.29 -17.01
N PRO A 171 15.86 -3.29 -17.88
CA PRO A 171 14.78 -2.30 -17.79
C PRO A 171 13.42 -2.94 -18.12
N GLN A 172 12.35 -2.35 -17.58
CA GLN A 172 10.99 -2.74 -17.94
C GLN A 172 10.44 -1.88 -19.09
N PRO A 173 9.35 -2.29 -19.76
CA PRO A 173 8.65 -1.43 -20.70
C PRO A 173 8.24 -0.10 -20.06
N GLN A 174 8.15 0.95 -20.89
CA GLN A 174 7.69 2.27 -20.45
C GLN A 174 6.34 2.17 -19.73
N ARG A 175 6.24 2.88 -18.61
CA ARG A 175 5.05 2.99 -17.77
C ARG A 175 4.48 4.40 -17.86
N ILE A 176 3.18 4.49 -17.64
CA ILE A 176 2.44 5.75 -17.57
C ILE A 176 1.61 5.72 -16.30
N LEU A 177 1.67 6.79 -15.53
CA LEU A 177 0.79 7.07 -14.40
C LEU A 177 0.00 8.33 -14.74
N TRP A 178 -1.31 8.28 -14.52
CA TRP A 178 -2.17 9.46 -14.56
C TRP A 178 -2.66 9.80 -13.17
N LEU A 179 -2.68 11.08 -12.85
CA LEU A 179 -3.09 11.64 -11.56
C LEU A 179 -4.10 12.76 -11.80
N ASP A 180 -5.16 12.78 -11.01
CA ASP A 180 -6.24 13.75 -11.15
C ASP A 180 -6.92 14.05 -9.80
N ALA A 181 -7.50 15.25 -9.69
CA ALA A 181 -8.29 15.75 -8.57
C ALA A 181 -7.68 15.47 -7.20
N VAL A 182 -6.40 15.81 -7.01
CA VAL A 182 -5.71 15.68 -5.71
C VAL A 182 -6.25 16.76 -4.77
N ARG A 183 -6.64 16.37 -3.56
CA ARG A 183 -7.20 17.26 -2.54
C ARG A 183 -6.54 16.97 -1.20
N LEU A 184 -6.03 18.01 -0.55
CA LEU A 184 -5.68 17.95 0.87
C LEU A 184 -6.90 18.43 1.64
N THR A 185 -7.47 17.54 2.46
CA THR A 185 -8.78 17.76 3.07
C THR A 185 -8.72 17.68 4.60
N ASP A 186 -9.57 18.46 5.25
CA ASP A 186 -9.87 18.40 6.69
C ASP A 186 -11.01 17.40 7.00
N GLN A 187 -11.67 16.86 5.97
CA GLN A 187 -12.78 15.94 6.11
C GLN A 187 -12.30 14.58 6.62
N ALA A 188 -13.18 13.92 7.38
CA ALA A 188 -12.96 12.54 7.79
C ALA A 188 -13.02 11.62 6.56
N LEU A 189 -11.90 11.00 6.23
CA LEU A 189 -11.82 9.97 5.19
C LEU A 189 -12.10 8.58 5.78
N PRO A 190 -12.63 7.64 4.97
CA PRO A 190 -12.80 6.26 5.42
C PRO A 190 -11.45 5.64 5.79
N SER A 191 -11.44 4.77 6.80
CA SER A 191 -10.24 3.99 7.11
C SER A 191 -9.99 2.92 6.05
N ARG A 192 -8.71 2.64 5.77
CA ARG A 192 -8.32 1.47 4.97
C ARG A 192 -8.70 0.13 5.63
N CYS A 193 -8.85 0.13 6.96
CA CYS A 193 -9.28 -1.01 7.75
C CYS A 193 -10.61 -0.66 8.44
N PRO A 194 -11.75 -0.64 7.73
CA PRO A 194 -13.02 -0.26 8.35
C PRO A 194 -13.49 -1.35 9.33
N GLU A 195 -14.07 -0.92 10.45
CA GLU A 195 -14.83 -1.83 11.31
C GLU A 195 -16.14 -2.25 10.61
N ARG A 196 -16.51 -3.53 10.74
CA ARG A 196 -17.77 -4.08 10.24
C ARG A 196 -18.46 -4.88 11.34
N ILE A 197 -19.77 -4.76 11.41
CA ILE A 197 -20.61 -5.59 12.26
C ILE A 197 -21.15 -6.75 11.42
N LEU A 198 -20.85 -7.97 11.83
CA LEU A 198 -21.36 -9.19 11.22
C LEU A 198 -22.84 -9.41 11.57
N PRO A 199 -23.58 -10.23 10.79
CA PRO A 199 -24.99 -10.53 11.08
C PRO A 199 -25.26 -11.11 12.47
N ASP A 200 -24.26 -11.73 13.09
CA ASP A 200 -24.32 -12.27 14.45
C ASP A 200 -23.98 -11.25 15.56
N GLY A 201 -23.77 -9.98 15.18
CA GLY A 201 -23.46 -8.88 16.09
C GLY A 201 -21.99 -8.72 16.45
N ARG A 202 -21.08 -9.61 15.98
CA ARG A 202 -19.64 -9.45 16.23
C ARG A 202 -19.05 -8.31 15.42
N ALA A 203 -18.15 -7.55 16.03
CA ALA A 203 -17.35 -6.55 15.34
C ALA A 203 -16.05 -7.17 14.80
N ILE A 204 -15.73 -6.87 13.55
CA ILE A 204 -14.47 -7.24 12.91
C ILE A 204 -13.81 -5.99 12.33
N LEU A 205 -12.48 -5.97 12.30
CA LEU A 205 -11.73 -5.03 11.49
C LEU A 205 -11.48 -5.67 10.12
N TRP A 206 -12.03 -5.09 9.06
CA TRP A 206 -11.89 -5.62 7.71
C TRP A 206 -10.53 -5.26 7.13
N LEU A 207 -9.75 -6.28 6.76
CA LEU A 207 -8.45 -6.17 6.11
C LEU A 207 -8.47 -6.67 4.66
N GLY A 208 -9.62 -7.19 4.23
CA GLY A 208 -9.77 -7.90 2.97
C GLY A 208 -9.95 -7.01 1.75
N PRO A 209 -10.23 -7.61 0.59
CA PRO A 209 -10.48 -6.87 -0.64
C PRO A 209 -11.68 -5.91 -0.52
N SER A 210 -11.62 -4.80 -1.25
CA SER A 210 -12.71 -3.81 -1.35
C SER A 210 -13.09 -3.60 -2.81
N VAL A 211 -14.37 -3.35 -3.07
CA VAL A 211 -14.86 -2.91 -4.39
C VAL A 211 -14.60 -1.42 -4.63
N GLU A 212 -14.58 -0.65 -3.53
CA GLU A 212 -14.40 0.79 -3.47
C GLU A 212 -13.00 1.10 -2.91
N GLY A 213 -12.18 1.79 -3.69
CA GLY A 213 -10.82 2.17 -3.30
C GLY A 213 -9.72 1.23 -3.84
N PRO A 214 -8.46 1.48 -3.46
CA PRO A 214 -7.34 0.67 -3.90
C PRO A 214 -7.28 -0.66 -3.15
N LEU A 215 -6.52 -1.60 -3.69
CA LEU A 215 -6.21 -2.84 -2.98
C LEU A 215 -5.00 -2.59 -2.08
N PHE A 216 -5.12 -2.89 -0.77
CA PHE A 216 -4.00 -2.72 0.17
C PHE A 216 -3.13 -3.97 0.32
N TRP A 217 -3.53 -5.07 -0.31
CA TRP A 217 -2.70 -6.26 -0.48
C TRP A 217 -1.75 -6.07 -1.67
N VAL A 218 -0.48 -5.90 -1.35
CA VAL A 218 0.62 -5.70 -2.29
C VAL A 218 1.22 -7.05 -2.67
N PRO A 219 1.09 -7.51 -3.91
CA PRO A 219 1.79 -8.71 -4.34
C PRO A 219 3.29 -8.45 -4.49
N VAL A 220 4.11 -9.21 -3.78
CA VAL A 220 5.56 -9.26 -4.05
C VAL A 220 5.82 -9.97 -5.37
N MET A 221 5.00 -11.00 -5.65
CA MET A 221 5.05 -11.78 -6.88
C MET A 221 3.66 -12.27 -7.31
N GLY A 222 3.56 -12.69 -8.57
CA GLY A 222 2.32 -13.15 -9.16
C GLY A 222 1.44 -12.02 -9.69
N GLN A 223 0.27 -12.39 -10.16
CA GLN A 223 -0.77 -11.49 -10.64
C GLN A 223 -1.93 -11.53 -9.66
N VAL A 224 -2.41 -10.36 -9.26
CA VAL A 224 -3.64 -10.22 -8.50
C VAL A 224 -4.72 -9.64 -9.39
N ARG A 225 -5.96 -10.06 -9.20
CA ARG A 225 -7.14 -9.50 -9.87
C ARG A 225 -8.30 -9.45 -8.88
N MET A 226 -9.12 -8.43 -9.01
CA MET A 226 -10.41 -8.38 -8.32
C MET A 226 -11.46 -9.12 -9.15
N GLN A 227 -12.21 -10.01 -8.51
CA GLN A 227 -13.37 -10.69 -9.07
C GLN A 227 -14.58 -10.36 -8.18
N ALA A 228 -15.78 -10.32 -8.78
CA ALA A 228 -17.02 -10.22 -8.02
C ALA A 228 -17.69 -11.60 -7.99
N GLU A 229 -17.94 -12.11 -6.78
CA GLU A 229 -18.75 -13.32 -6.58
C GLU A 229 -19.95 -12.98 -5.71
N LYS A 230 -21.17 -13.12 -6.26
CA LYS A 230 -22.42 -12.79 -5.54
C LYS A 230 -22.35 -11.42 -4.85
N GLU A 231 -21.88 -10.40 -5.58
CA GLU A 231 -21.70 -9.02 -5.11
C GLU A 231 -20.61 -8.80 -4.06
N GLN A 232 -19.84 -9.84 -3.69
CA GLN A 232 -18.69 -9.70 -2.80
C GLN A 232 -17.38 -9.59 -3.60
N PRO A 233 -16.49 -8.63 -3.24
CA PRO A 233 -15.16 -8.57 -3.81
C PRO A 233 -14.34 -9.79 -3.36
N VAL A 234 -13.71 -10.46 -4.32
CA VAL A 234 -12.78 -11.56 -4.10
C VAL A 234 -11.45 -11.20 -4.75
N LEU A 235 -10.36 -11.35 -4.01
CA LEU A 235 -9.02 -11.25 -4.55
C LEU A 235 -8.61 -12.59 -5.13
N HIS A 236 -8.34 -12.65 -6.43
CA HIS A 236 -7.74 -13.80 -7.10
C HIS A 236 -6.26 -13.56 -7.29
N TRP A 237 -5.43 -14.33 -6.58
CA TRP A 237 -3.98 -14.30 -6.69
C TRP A 237 -3.49 -15.53 -7.44
N ARG A 238 -2.88 -15.30 -8.60
CA ARG A 238 -2.25 -16.33 -9.42
C ARG A 238 -0.74 -16.14 -9.41
N TYR A 239 0.01 -17.18 -9.11
CA TYR A 239 1.46 -17.11 -8.96
C TYR A 239 2.12 -18.43 -9.36
N ARG A 240 3.43 -18.40 -9.53
CA ARG A 240 4.22 -19.60 -9.83
C ARG A 240 5.13 -19.92 -8.65
N VAL A 241 4.94 -21.11 -8.07
CA VAL A 241 5.79 -21.62 -6.98
C VAL A 241 7.10 -22.13 -7.56
N THR A 242 8.22 -21.56 -7.10
CA THR A 242 9.57 -22.00 -7.42
C THR A 242 10.40 -22.17 -6.13
N PRO A 243 11.47 -22.98 -6.13
CA PRO A 243 12.26 -23.24 -4.91
C PRO A 243 12.99 -22.01 -4.33
N GLN A 244 13.15 -20.94 -5.10
CA GLN A 244 14.10 -19.86 -4.81
C GLN A 244 13.42 -18.51 -4.56
N GLN A 245 12.10 -18.42 -4.70
CA GLN A 245 11.42 -17.13 -4.70
C GLN A 245 10.39 -17.04 -3.58
N PRO A 246 10.49 -16.00 -2.71
CA PRO A 246 9.46 -15.74 -1.72
C PRO A 246 8.17 -15.30 -2.42
N LEU A 247 7.07 -15.96 -2.08
CA LEU A 247 5.73 -15.65 -2.59
C LEU A 247 4.89 -15.09 -1.47
N SER A 248 4.56 -13.80 -1.52
CA SER A 248 3.68 -13.20 -0.52
C SER A 248 2.81 -12.08 -1.07
N LEU A 249 1.66 -11.94 -0.44
CA LEU A 249 0.89 -10.71 -0.40
C LEU A 249 1.24 -9.99 0.91
N LEU A 250 1.53 -8.69 0.83
CA LEU A 250 1.81 -7.83 1.98
C LEU A 250 0.61 -6.95 2.24
N LEU A 251 0.21 -6.82 3.49
CA LEU A 251 -0.73 -5.82 3.94
C LEU A 251 -0.06 -4.98 5.02
N PHE A 252 -0.23 -3.66 4.93
CA PHE A 252 0.23 -2.74 5.95
C PHE A 252 -0.99 -2.26 6.74
N PRO A 253 -1.33 -2.86 7.89
CA PRO A 253 -2.42 -2.35 8.73
C PRO A 253 -2.06 -0.96 9.25
N ALA A 254 -3.04 -0.11 9.54
CA ALA A 254 -2.77 1.19 10.16
C ALA A 254 -2.42 0.96 11.64
N PRO A 255 -1.23 1.27 12.17
CA PRO A 255 -1.01 1.15 13.61
C PRO A 255 -1.83 2.21 14.36
N PRO A 256 -2.42 1.92 15.53
CA PRO A 256 -2.45 0.66 16.28
C PRO A 256 -3.75 -0.15 16.02
N SER A 257 -4.22 -0.25 14.78
CA SER A 257 -5.56 -0.79 14.44
C SER A 257 -5.82 -2.20 14.97
N LEU A 258 -4.79 -3.03 15.15
CA LEU A 258 -4.93 -4.40 15.67
C LEU A 258 -4.99 -4.47 17.21
N GLN A 259 -4.77 -3.35 17.91
CA GLN A 259 -4.78 -3.34 19.37
C GLN A 259 -6.13 -3.81 19.92
N GLY A 260 -6.09 -4.80 20.82
CA GLY A 260 -7.30 -5.39 21.42
C GLY A 260 -8.05 -6.35 20.52
N ALA A 261 -7.56 -6.64 19.31
CA ALA A 261 -8.09 -7.74 18.51
C ALA A 261 -7.80 -9.09 19.19
N ARG A 262 -8.60 -10.13 18.87
CA ARG A 262 -8.52 -11.46 19.50
C ARG A 262 -7.92 -12.54 18.60
N GLY A 263 -7.95 -12.32 17.30
CA GLY A 263 -7.42 -13.26 16.34
C GLY A 263 -7.62 -12.82 14.91
N PHE A 264 -7.05 -13.61 14.01
CA PHE A 264 -7.08 -13.40 12.57
C PHE A 264 -8.09 -14.33 11.92
N ARG A 265 -8.84 -13.82 10.96
CA ARG A 265 -9.81 -14.57 10.15
C ARG A 265 -9.44 -14.53 8.69
N LEU A 266 -9.54 -15.68 8.07
CA LEU A 266 -9.24 -15.86 6.65
C LEU A 266 -10.30 -16.75 6.02
N ARG A 267 -10.86 -16.31 4.89
CA ARG A 267 -11.74 -17.13 4.05
C ARG A 267 -11.14 -17.25 2.66
N VAL A 268 -10.71 -18.46 2.34
CA VAL A 268 -9.98 -18.77 1.11
C VAL A 268 -10.56 -19.96 0.37
N ARG A 269 -10.28 -20.01 -0.93
CA ARG A 269 -10.49 -21.20 -1.76
C ARG A 269 -9.23 -21.43 -2.57
N CYS A 270 -8.79 -22.68 -2.63
CA CYS A 270 -7.64 -23.11 -3.41
C CYS A 270 -7.97 -24.46 -4.09
N PRO A 271 -7.74 -24.63 -5.40
CA PRO A 271 -8.00 -25.88 -6.12
C PRO A 271 -7.01 -26.99 -5.75
N HIS A 272 -5.94 -26.65 -5.04
CA HIS A 272 -4.89 -27.60 -4.63
C HIS A 272 -4.70 -27.55 -3.12
N THR A 273 -4.26 -28.67 -2.55
CA THR A 273 -3.87 -28.70 -1.14
C THR A 273 -2.58 -27.92 -0.96
N THR A 274 -2.58 -26.97 -0.04
CA THR A 274 -1.42 -26.12 0.24
C THR A 274 -1.33 -25.76 1.73
N VAL A 275 -0.18 -25.22 2.15
CA VAL A 275 0.01 -24.60 3.46
C VAL A 275 0.17 -23.10 3.25
N LEU A 276 -0.73 -22.30 3.82
CA LEU A 276 -0.56 -20.86 3.85
C LEU A 276 0.17 -20.48 5.14
N GLY A 277 1.26 -19.74 4.99
CA GLY A 277 1.96 -19.07 6.09
C GLY A 277 1.39 -17.66 6.27
N LEU A 278 1.08 -17.32 7.52
CA LEU A 278 0.77 -15.95 7.92
C LEU A 278 1.87 -15.46 8.83
N ALA A 279 2.41 -14.28 8.55
CA ALA A 279 3.41 -13.67 9.42
C ALA A 279 3.04 -12.22 9.76
N LEU A 280 3.43 -11.78 10.94
CA LEU A 280 3.27 -10.42 11.44
C LEU A 280 4.67 -9.89 11.73
N GLU A 281 5.02 -8.71 11.23
CA GLU A 281 6.27 -8.01 11.55
C GLU A 281 5.97 -6.71 12.29
N GLU A 282 6.62 -6.53 13.43
CA GLU A 282 6.54 -5.31 14.24
C GLU A 282 7.49 -4.23 13.72
N LYS A 283 7.04 -2.97 13.70
CA LYS A 283 7.81 -1.89 13.09
C LYS A 283 9.08 -1.52 13.89
N GLY A 284 9.00 -1.56 15.22
CA GLY A 284 10.06 -1.11 16.12
C GLY A 284 11.13 -2.17 16.38
N THR A 285 10.73 -3.31 16.96
CA THR A 285 11.64 -4.42 17.29
C THR A 285 12.07 -5.21 16.06
N LYS A 286 11.28 -5.13 14.96
CA LYS A 286 11.36 -6.05 13.81
C LYS A 286 11.15 -7.51 14.21
N GLY A 287 10.58 -7.76 15.40
CA GLY A 287 10.09 -9.06 15.84
C GLY A 287 9.12 -9.61 14.80
N THR A 288 9.29 -10.87 14.43
CA THR A 288 8.41 -11.54 13.45
C THR A 288 7.74 -12.73 14.11
N TYR A 289 6.44 -12.88 13.86
CA TYR A 289 5.63 -13.96 14.42
C TYR A 289 4.86 -14.65 13.30
N GLY A 290 4.89 -15.99 13.28
CA GLY A 290 4.35 -16.80 12.20
C GLY A 290 3.34 -17.84 12.66
N ALA A 291 2.30 -18.05 11.86
CA ALA A 291 1.35 -19.15 11.96
C ALA A 291 1.19 -19.83 10.60
N GLN A 292 0.73 -21.08 10.59
CA GLN A 292 0.48 -21.84 9.36
C GLN A 292 -0.90 -22.46 9.39
N ILE A 293 -1.55 -22.51 8.22
CA ILE A 293 -2.82 -23.19 8.02
C ILE A 293 -2.73 -24.16 6.86
N GLN A 294 -3.27 -25.36 7.03
CA GLN A 294 -3.44 -26.32 5.95
C GLN A 294 -4.75 -26.01 5.22
N VAL A 295 -4.66 -25.65 3.94
CA VAL A 295 -5.80 -25.45 3.06
C VAL A 295 -5.96 -26.72 2.21
N GLN A 296 -7.15 -27.31 2.22
CA GLN A 296 -7.44 -28.47 1.38
C GLN A 296 -7.76 -28.03 -0.05
N GLY A 297 -7.35 -28.80 -1.05
CA GLY A 297 -7.76 -28.55 -2.43
C GLY A 297 -9.27 -28.72 -2.59
N SER A 298 -9.99 -27.64 -2.85
CA SER A 298 -11.44 -27.62 -2.92
C SER A 298 -11.97 -26.46 -3.77
N PRO A 299 -13.06 -26.66 -4.55
CA PRO A 299 -13.78 -25.57 -5.20
C PRO A 299 -14.68 -24.79 -4.23
N HIS A 300 -14.71 -25.15 -2.95
CA HIS A 300 -15.51 -24.50 -1.92
C HIS A 300 -14.65 -23.61 -1.00
N TRP A 301 -15.29 -22.58 -0.45
CA TRP A 301 -14.69 -21.71 0.54
C TRP A 301 -14.37 -22.47 1.83
N GLN A 302 -13.18 -22.23 2.37
CA GLN A 302 -12.71 -22.70 3.67
C GLN A 302 -12.45 -21.49 4.56
N GLU A 303 -12.86 -21.58 5.81
CA GLU A 303 -12.76 -20.51 6.80
C GLU A 303 -11.81 -20.93 7.92
N PHE A 304 -10.91 -20.03 8.28
CA PHE A 304 -9.90 -20.24 9.30
C PHE A 304 -9.97 -19.09 10.30
N THR A 305 -9.87 -19.43 11.58
CA THR A 305 -9.70 -18.46 12.67
C THR A 305 -8.45 -18.86 13.44
N LEU A 306 -7.50 -17.94 13.53
CA LEU A 306 -6.24 -18.13 14.23
C LEU A 306 -6.21 -17.20 15.45
N PRO A 307 -6.21 -17.75 16.67
CA PRO A 307 -5.97 -16.93 17.86
C PRO A 307 -4.52 -16.44 17.86
N TRP A 308 -4.21 -15.31 18.51
CA TRP A 308 -2.87 -14.74 18.48
C TRP A 308 -1.79 -15.66 19.08
N GLU A 309 -2.17 -16.54 20.00
CA GLU A 309 -1.32 -17.57 20.59
C GLU A 309 -0.83 -18.61 19.57
N ALA A 310 -1.47 -18.70 18.40
CA ALA A 310 -1.00 -19.56 17.32
C ALA A 310 0.20 -18.98 16.55
N PHE A 311 0.51 -17.69 16.75
CA PHE A 311 1.63 -17.01 16.10
C PHE A 311 2.90 -17.15 16.95
N LEU A 312 3.83 -17.97 16.48
CA LEU A 312 5.07 -18.27 17.18
C LEU A 312 6.19 -17.32 16.71
N PRO A 313 7.10 -16.88 17.61
CA PRO A 313 8.20 -16.00 17.23
C PRO A 313 9.17 -16.69 16.25
N ASP A 314 9.66 -15.93 15.27
CA ASP A 314 10.72 -16.35 14.36
C ASP A 314 12.07 -16.31 15.10
N PRO A 315 12.76 -17.45 15.28
CA PRO A 315 14.04 -17.49 15.98
C PRO A 315 15.14 -16.68 15.29
N ASN A 316 14.98 -16.32 14.02
CA ASN A 316 15.96 -15.53 13.27
C ASN A 316 15.72 -14.00 13.36
N LYS A 317 14.55 -13.60 13.87
CA LYS A 317 14.16 -12.20 14.09
C LYS A 317 13.52 -12.06 15.47
N PRO A 318 14.31 -12.26 16.54
CA PRO A 318 13.78 -12.29 17.89
C PRO A 318 13.27 -10.92 18.29
N ASP A 319 12.13 -10.90 18.97
CA ASP A 319 11.67 -9.75 19.72
C ASP A 319 12.39 -9.68 21.07
N PRO A 320 12.86 -8.50 21.52
CA PRO A 320 13.44 -8.32 22.85
C PRO A 320 12.62 -8.88 24.02
N ASP A 321 11.29 -8.84 23.97
CA ASP A 321 10.43 -9.32 25.06
C ASP A 321 9.76 -10.69 24.78
N GLY A 322 9.91 -11.17 23.53
CA GLY A 322 9.37 -12.44 23.06
C GLY A 322 7.84 -12.47 22.95
N LYS A 323 7.16 -11.33 22.90
CA LYS A 323 5.70 -11.23 22.81
C LYS A 323 5.26 -10.43 21.60
N LEU A 324 4.18 -10.89 20.97
CA LEU A 324 3.55 -10.20 19.86
C LEU A 324 2.81 -8.95 20.37
N ASP A 325 3.29 -7.78 20.00
CA ASP A 325 2.68 -6.49 20.26
C ASP A 325 1.79 -6.04 19.10
N LEU A 326 0.49 -6.31 19.19
CA LEU A 326 -0.49 -5.96 18.14
C LEU A 326 -0.53 -4.45 17.80
N ALA A 327 -0.18 -3.59 18.75
CA ALA A 327 -0.11 -2.14 18.49
C ALA A 327 1.10 -1.75 17.62
N GLN A 328 2.12 -2.60 17.55
CA GLN A 328 3.36 -2.38 16.80
C GLN A 328 3.41 -3.09 15.45
N VAL A 329 2.43 -3.95 15.14
CA VAL A 329 2.37 -4.66 13.84
C VAL A 329 2.28 -3.66 12.70
N GLY A 330 3.35 -3.61 11.89
CA GLY A 330 3.46 -2.73 10.73
C GLY A 330 3.18 -3.45 9.42
N VAL A 331 3.37 -4.78 9.37
CA VAL A 331 3.21 -5.59 8.15
C VAL A 331 2.59 -6.94 8.49
N ILE A 332 1.65 -7.38 7.66
CA ILE A 332 1.08 -8.73 7.63
C ILE A 332 1.48 -9.37 6.30
N PHE A 333 2.03 -10.58 6.37
CA PHE A 333 2.39 -11.41 5.23
C PHE A 333 1.39 -12.55 5.10
N LEU A 334 0.88 -12.76 3.89
CA LEU A 334 0.20 -14.00 3.52
C LEU A 334 1.01 -14.66 2.42
N ALA A 335 1.58 -15.82 2.71
CA ALA A 335 2.47 -16.54 1.81
C ALA A 335 1.99 -17.96 1.56
N ASP A 336 2.24 -18.48 0.35
CA ASP A 336 2.09 -19.90 0.07
C ASP A 336 3.40 -20.62 0.41
N ALA A 337 3.38 -21.44 1.46
CA ALA A 337 4.52 -22.22 1.93
C ALA A 337 4.69 -23.56 1.17
N ALA A 338 3.86 -23.84 0.16
CA ALA A 338 3.97 -25.05 -0.69
C ALA A 338 5.32 -25.20 -1.39
N GLY A 339 6.08 -24.12 -1.58
CA GLY A 339 7.45 -24.18 -2.11
C GLY A 339 8.35 -25.10 -1.28
N GLY A 340 8.14 -25.14 0.05
CA GLY A 340 8.84 -26.08 0.94
C GLY A 340 8.36 -27.54 0.80
N LEU A 341 7.18 -27.76 0.24
CA LEU A 341 6.56 -29.07 0.03
C LEU A 341 6.80 -29.64 -1.37
N GLN A 342 7.64 -29.00 -2.19
CA GLN A 342 7.96 -29.41 -3.56
C GLN A 342 6.76 -29.43 -4.54
N ALA A 343 5.66 -28.76 -4.19
CA ALA A 343 4.52 -28.55 -5.08
C ALA A 343 4.80 -27.34 -5.99
N PHE A 344 5.68 -27.53 -6.98
CA PHE A 344 6.06 -26.48 -7.94
C PHE A 344 5.06 -26.39 -9.08
N GLY A 345 4.79 -25.18 -9.57
CA GLY A 345 3.86 -24.96 -10.68
C GLY A 345 3.08 -23.66 -10.57
N GLU A 346 2.07 -23.52 -11.42
CA GLU A 346 1.10 -22.43 -11.35
C GLU A 346 0.09 -22.74 -10.24
N HIS A 347 -0.06 -21.81 -9.30
CA HIS A 347 -0.99 -21.88 -8.18
C HIS A 347 -1.97 -20.72 -8.26
N GLU A 348 -3.16 -20.95 -7.73
CA GLU A 348 -4.21 -19.94 -7.64
C GLU A 348 -4.86 -19.97 -6.26
N LEU A 349 -5.07 -18.79 -5.70
CA LEU A 349 -5.71 -18.58 -4.40
C LEU A 349 -6.78 -17.51 -4.54
N TRP A 350 -7.99 -17.81 -4.09
CA TRP A 350 -9.06 -16.83 -3.96
C TRP A 350 -9.20 -16.46 -2.49
N ILE A 351 -9.24 -15.17 -2.19
CA ILE A 351 -9.36 -14.63 -0.83
C ILE A 351 -10.61 -13.74 -0.80
N ALA A 352 -11.64 -14.19 -0.08
CA ALA A 352 -12.89 -13.44 0.09
C ALA A 352 -12.89 -12.58 1.35
N GLU A 353 -12.26 -13.07 2.43
CA GLU A 353 -12.21 -12.38 3.72
C GLU A 353 -10.81 -12.43 4.26
N VAL A 354 -10.32 -11.27 4.67
CA VAL A 354 -9.25 -11.13 5.65
C VAL A 354 -9.74 -10.14 6.70
N ALA A 355 -9.73 -10.54 7.96
CA ALA A 355 -10.23 -9.69 9.04
C ALA A 355 -9.54 -10.03 10.36
N VAL A 356 -9.68 -9.15 11.34
CA VAL A 356 -9.36 -9.48 12.74
C VAL A 356 -10.58 -9.29 13.62
N GLU A 357 -10.78 -10.19 14.58
CA GLU A 357 -11.92 -10.13 15.51
C GLU A 357 -11.62 -9.13 16.64
N ARG A 358 -12.62 -8.32 17.04
CA ARG A 358 -12.53 -7.40 18.19
C ARG A 358 -13.05 -8.05 19.47
#